data_AF-A0A3B9RT90-F1
#
_entry.id   AF-A0A3B9RT90-F1
#
_cell.length_a   1.000
_cell.length_b   1.000
_cell.length_c   1.000
_cell.angle_alpha   90.00
_cell.angle_beta   90.00
_cell.angle_gamma   90.00
#
_symmetry.space_group_name_H-M   'P 1'
#
loop_
_entity.id
_entity.type
_entity.pdbx_description
1 polymer ?
#
loop_
_entity_poly.entity_id
_entity_poly.type
_entity_poly.pdbx_seq_one_letter_code
_entity_poly.pdbx_strand_id
1 'polypeptide(L)'
;MNTHKRDPRLEIETLSDRLRTYQRAYYVDARPLVSDLEYDRLFDQLQTLEEEYPHLRFPDSPSQRVGSDLNSEFPDFVHTIPVLSLDKAYKSEEVSSWMAKTEAKVAQELSFVVEEKMDGVSIVLYYEKGLLVRSVTRGNGLVGNDVTANLKTIASIPLRLGEEVTLA
;
A
#
# COMPACT_ATOMS: atom_id res chain seq x y z
N MET A 1 -43.54 3.07 -15.53
CA MET A 1 -42.23 3.69 -15.86
C MET A 1 -41.37 3.57 -14.61
N ASN A 2 -40.73 2.41 -14.40
CA ASN A 2 -39.97 2.12 -13.17
C ASN A 2 -38.51 2.54 -13.38
N THR A 3 -38.19 3.78 -13.05
CA THR A 3 -36.80 4.20 -12.86
C THR A 3 -36.39 3.76 -11.46
N HIS A 4 -35.84 2.56 -11.33
CA HIS A 4 -34.99 2.23 -10.17
C HIS A 4 -33.79 3.18 -10.22
N LYS A 5 -33.88 4.36 -9.58
CA LYS A 5 -32.68 5.11 -9.21
C LYS A 5 -31.91 4.20 -8.26
N ARG A 6 -30.80 3.63 -8.73
CA ARG A 6 -29.86 2.90 -7.87
C ARG A 6 -29.38 3.87 -6.80
N ASP A 7 -29.19 3.37 -5.59
CA ASP A 7 -28.60 4.14 -4.50
C ASP A 7 -27.17 4.56 -4.92
N PRO A 8 -26.87 5.86 -5.07
CA PRO A 8 -25.56 6.33 -5.50
C PRO A 8 -24.43 5.82 -4.60
N ARG A 9 -24.70 5.63 -3.31
CA ARG A 9 -23.71 5.09 -2.36
C ARG A 9 -23.32 3.66 -2.71
N LEU A 10 -24.32 2.81 -2.96
CA LEU A 10 -24.11 1.41 -3.33
C LEU A 10 -23.38 1.29 -4.68
N GLU A 11 -23.68 2.20 -5.61
CA GLU A 11 -23.02 2.22 -6.91
C GLU A 11 -21.55 2.64 -6.81
N ILE A 12 -21.25 3.69 -6.03
CA ILE A 12 -19.88 4.11 -5.72
C ILE A 12 -19.10 2.98 -5.05
N GLU A 13 -19.69 2.30 -4.07
CA GLU A 13 -19.07 1.16 -3.38
C GLU A 13 -18.76 0.03 -4.35
N THR A 14 -19.74 -0.38 -5.16
CA THR A 14 -19.59 -1.46 -6.14
C THR A 14 -18.52 -1.13 -7.20
N LEU A 15 -18.51 0.10 -7.72
CA LEU A 15 -17.51 0.53 -8.69
C LEU A 15 -16.11 0.57 -8.06
N SER A 16 -16.01 1.09 -6.84
CA SER A 16 -14.75 1.14 -6.09
C SER A 16 -14.17 -0.25 -5.88
N ASP A 17 -14.98 -1.24 -5.49
CA ASP A 17 -14.54 -2.62 -5.30
C ASP A 17 -14.05 -3.29 -6.58
N ARG A 18 -14.79 -3.09 -7.69
CA ARG A 18 -14.40 -3.63 -9.00
C ARG A 18 -13.09 -3.02 -9.46
N LEU A 19 -12.96 -1.69 -9.41
CA LEU A 19 -11.76 -0.98 -9.80
C LEU A 19 -10.56 -1.36 -8.93
N ARG A 20 -10.74 -1.52 -7.61
CA ARG A 20 -9.68 -2.03 -6.71
C ARG A 20 -9.21 -3.43 -7.12
N THR A 21 -10.15 -4.31 -7.46
CA THR A 21 -9.84 -5.67 -7.94
C THR A 21 -9.03 -5.62 -9.23
N TYR A 22 -9.42 -4.79 -10.19
CA TYR A 22 -8.69 -4.63 -11.44
C TYR A 22 -7.31 -3.99 -11.25
N GLN A 23 -7.20 -2.97 -10.39
CA GLN A 23 -5.91 -2.35 -10.03
C GLN A 23 -4.96 -3.38 -9.42
N ARG A 24 -5.42 -4.18 -8.46
CA ARG A 24 -4.60 -5.25 -7.87
C ARG A 24 -4.14 -6.24 -8.94
N ALA A 25 -5.07 -6.72 -9.75
CA ALA A 25 -4.76 -7.69 -10.79
C ALA A 25 -3.73 -7.15 -11.79
N TYR A 26 -3.81 -5.86 -12.14
CA TYR A 26 -2.88 -5.19 -13.03
C TYR A 26 -1.51 -4.91 -12.38
N TYR A 27 -1.47 -4.23 -11.23
CA TYR A 27 -0.23 -3.71 -10.63
C TYR A 27 0.49 -4.67 -9.68
N VAL A 28 -0.25 -5.61 -9.07
CA VAL A 28 0.31 -6.55 -8.07
C VAL A 28 0.45 -7.94 -8.67
N ASP A 29 -0.62 -8.45 -9.29
CA ASP A 29 -0.65 -9.83 -9.78
C ASP A 29 -0.10 -9.96 -11.22
N ALA A 30 0.20 -8.84 -11.88
CA ALA A 30 0.63 -8.77 -13.28
C ALA A 30 -0.27 -9.58 -14.25
N ARG A 31 -1.58 -9.61 -13.97
CA ARG A 31 -2.61 -10.37 -14.69
C ARG A 31 -3.87 -9.51 -14.87
N PRO A 32 -3.93 -8.64 -15.88
CA PRO A 32 -5.10 -7.79 -16.12
C PRO A 32 -6.36 -8.63 -16.38
N LEU A 33 -7.47 -8.25 -15.73
CA LEU A 33 -8.77 -8.94 -15.86
C LEU A 33 -9.69 -8.29 -16.89
N VAL A 34 -9.46 -7.02 -17.21
CA VAL A 34 -10.24 -6.21 -18.15
C VAL A 34 -9.28 -5.41 -19.04
N SER A 35 -9.77 -4.93 -20.18
CA SER A 35 -9.02 -4.00 -21.03
C SER A 35 -8.93 -2.60 -20.43
N ASP A 36 -7.91 -1.84 -20.82
CA ASP A 36 -7.74 -0.43 -20.39
C ASP A 36 -9.00 0.41 -20.68
N LEU A 37 -9.60 0.25 -21.87
CA LEU A 37 -10.84 0.95 -22.24
C LEU A 37 -12.02 0.65 -21.29
N GLU A 38 -12.14 -0.60 -20.84
CA GLU A 38 -13.19 -0.98 -19.89
C GLU A 38 -12.90 -0.42 -18.50
N TYR A 39 -11.64 -0.47 -18.07
CA TYR A 39 -11.21 0.13 -16.81
C TYR A 39 -11.47 1.64 -16.78
N ASP A 40 -11.02 2.37 -17.80
CA ASP A 40 -11.16 3.82 -17.92
C ASP A 40 -12.64 4.23 -17.88
N ARG A 41 -13.49 3.50 -18.61
CA ARG A 41 -14.94 3.75 -18.59
C ARG A 41 -15.54 3.62 -17.18
N LEU A 42 -15.14 2.60 -16.41
CA LEU A 42 -15.63 2.40 -15.05
C LEU A 42 -15.06 3.44 -14.08
N PHE A 43 -13.82 3.86 -14.32
CA PHE A 43 -13.16 4.90 -13.55
C PHE A 43 -13.82 6.27 -13.75
N ASP A 44 -14.10 6.66 -14.99
CA ASP A 44 -14.82 7.89 -15.33
C ASP A 44 -16.23 7.92 -14.70
N GLN A 45 -16.90 6.77 -14.68
CA GLN A 45 -18.19 6.61 -14.01
C GLN A 45 -18.09 6.84 -12.50
N LEU A 46 -17.07 6.27 -11.85
CA LEU A 46 -16.82 6.50 -10.42
C LEU A 46 -16.52 7.99 -10.15
N GLN A 47 -15.68 8.63 -10.97
CA GLN A 47 -15.36 10.05 -10.83
C GLN A 47 -16.61 10.92 -10.96
N THR A 48 -17.44 10.67 -11.98
CA THR A 48 -18.70 11.41 -12.19
C THR A 48 -19.63 11.29 -10.97
N LEU A 49 -19.78 10.09 -10.40
CA LEU A 49 -20.61 9.87 -9.22
C LEU A 49 -20.05 10.55 -7.97
N GLU A 50 -18.73 10.55 -7.78
CA GLU A 50 -18.10 11.23 -6.64
C GLU A 50 -18.12 12.75 -6.78
N GLU A 51 -18.12 13.29 -8.00
CA GLU A 51 -18.33 14.71 -8.28
C GLU A 51 -19.78 15.13 -8.01
N GLU A 52 -20.76 14.31 -8.39
CA GLU A 52 -22.19 14.55 -8.13
C GLU A 52 -22.53 14.38 -6.63
N TYR A 53 -21.87 13.44 -5.94
CA TYR A 53 -22.08 13.15 -4.52
C TYR A 53 -20.78 13.20 -3.70
N PRO A 54 -20.16 14.39 -3.49
CA PRO A 54 -18.86 14.50 -2.81
C PRO A 54 -18.83 13.94 -1.38
N HIS A 55 -19.97 13.95 -0.69
CA HIS A 55 -20.12 13.43 0.67
C HIS A 55 -20.16 11.90 0.75
N LEU A 56 -20.29 11.20 -0.39
CA LEU A 56 -20.26 9.74 -0.48
C LEU A 56 -18.89 9.20 -0.88
N ARG A 57 -17.92 10.08 -1.14
CA ARG A 57 -16.57 9.71 -1.57
C ARG A 57 -15.81 9.02 -0.44
N PHE A 58 -15.33 7.80 -0.69
CA PHE A 58 -14.57 7.04 0.30
C PHE A 58 -13.10 7.50 0.37
N PRO A 59 -12.45 7.48 1.55
CA PRO A 59 -11.02 7.83 1.70
C PRO A 59 -10.06 6.92 0.93
N ASP A 60 -10.50 5.70 0.62
CA ASP A 60 -9.78 4.65 -0.08
C ASP A 60 -10.33 4.40 -1.50
N SER A 61 -11.11 5.34 -2.02
CA SER A 61 -11.60 5.28 -3.40
C SER A 61 -10.43 5.26 -4.39
N PRO A 62 -10.48 4.45 -5.46
CA PRO A 62 -9.51 4.46 -6.55
C PRO A 62 -9.22 5.86 -7.13
N SER A 63 -10.19 6.78 -7.07
CA SER A 63 -10.03 8.16 -7.58
C SER A 63 -9.17 9.04 -6.66
N GLN A 64 -8.89 8.62 -5.42
CA GLN A 64 -8.11 9.37 -4.43
C GLN A 64 -6.60 9.30 -4.68
N ARG A 65 -6.17 8.59 -5.75
CA ARG A 65 -4.76 8.41 -6.11
C ARG A 65 -4.15 9.62 -6.84
N VAL A 66 -4.92 10.69 -7.08
CA VAL A 66 -4.40 11.91 -7.73
C VAL A 66 -3.38 12.58 -6.82
N GLY A 67 -2.15 12.72 -7.29
CA GLY A 67 -1.14 13.53 -6.61
C GLY A 67 -1.56 14.99 -6.64
N SER A 68 -1.67 15.62 -5.47
CA SER A 68 -1.66 17.08 -5.43
C SER A 68 -0.20 17.53 -5.46
N ASP A 69 0.18 18.35 -6.45
CA ASP A 69 1.50 18.98 -6.55
C ASP A 69 1.78 19.99 -5.40
N LEU A 70 1.04 19.91 -4.29
CA LEU A 70 0.79 21.05 -3.40
C LEU A 70 1.44 20.97 -2.02
N ASN A 71 2.00 19.83 -1.60
CA ASN A 71 2.61 19.72 -0.27
C ASN A 71 4.08 19.31 -0.34
N SER A 72 4.96 20.30 -0.16
CA SER A 72 6.40 20.11 0.06
C SER A 72 6.76 19.92 1.54
N GLU A 73 5.77 19.89 2.42
CA GLU A 73 5.94 19.70 3.85
C GLU A 73 5.83 18.21 4.19
N PHE A 74 6.90 17.66 4.76
CA PHE A 74 6.95 16.28 5.22
C PHE A 74 7.15 16.26 6.74
N PRO A 75 6.05 16.31 7.52
CA PRO A 75 6.16 16.40 8.97
C PRO A 75 6.81 15.15 9.55
N ASP A 76 7.57 15.33 10.62
CA ASP A 76 8.20 14.22 11.33
C ASP A 76 7.15 13.30 11.95
N PHE A 77 7.43 12.00 11.94
CA PHE A 77 6.62 10.98 12.57
C PHE A 77 7.50 9.96 13.29
N VAL A 78 7.18 9.70 14.56
CA VAL A 78 7.87 8.69 15.37
C VAL A 78 7.32 7.32 15.04
N HIS A 79 8.18 6.41 14.59
CA HIS A 79 7.79 5.03 14.34
C HIS A 79 7.32 4.35 15.62
N THR A 80 6.26 3.56 15.51
CA THR A 80 5.72 2.71 16.59
C THR A 80 6.73 1.64 17.01
N ILE A 81 7.51 1.14 16.06
CA ILE A 81 8.57 0.15 16.23
C ILE A 81 9.82 0.62 15.49
N PRO A 82 11.03 0.51 16.09
CA PRO A 82 12.27 0.88 15.41
C PRO A 82 12.48 0.14 14.08
N VAL A 83 12.76 0.91 13.02
CA VAL A 83 13.06 0.40 11.67
C VAL A 83 14.56 0.15 11.54
N LEU A 84 14.94 -1.10 11.77
CA LEU A 84 16.34 -1.53 11.83
C LEU A 84 17.00 -1.58 10.44
N SER A 85 18.33 -1.54 10.43
CA SER A 85 19.15 -1.87 9.26
C SER A 85 19.69 -3.29 9.38
N LEU A 86 20.07 -3.88 8.26
CA LEU A 86 20.77 -5.16 8.21
C LEU A 86 22.29 -4.96 8.20
N ASP A 87 23.00 -5.88 8.86
CA ASP A 87 24.44 -6.01 8.71
C ASP A 87 24.80 -6.45 7.28
N LYS A 88 26.03 -6.17 6.86
CA LYS A 88 26.53 -6.51 5.53
C LYS A 88 27.50 -7.68 5.60
N ALA A 89 27.43 -8.57 4.61
CA ALA A 89 28.44 -9.59 4.34
C ALA A 89 28.90 -9.43 2.90
N TYR A 90 30.22 -9.45 2.69
CA TYR A 90 30.87 -9.33 1.38
C TYR A 90 31.51 -10.64 0.93
N LYS A 91 31.66 -11.60 1.84
CA LYS A 91 32.26 -12.91 1.57
C LYS A 91 31.35 -14.05 2.02
N SER A 92 31.45 -15.20 1.35
CA SER A 92 30.65 -16.39 1.66
C SER A 92 30.92 -16.93 3.08
N GLU A 93 32.13 -16.76 3.59
CA GLU A 93 32.50 -17.22 4.93
C GLU A 93 31.80 -16.40 6.03
N GLU A 94 31.56 -15.11 5.79
CA GLU A 94 30.87 -14.22 6.74
C GLU A 94 29.41 -14.66 6.90
N VAL A 95 28.75 -15.00 5.78
CA VAL A 95 27.39 -15.54 5.79
C VAL A 95 27.36 -16.90 6.50
N SER A 96 28.28 -17.80 6.18
CA SER A 96 28.36 -19.12 6.79
C SER A 96 28.57 -19.05 8.31
N SER A 97 29.42 -18.12 8.76
CA SER A 97 29.65 -17.85 10.18
C SER A 97 28.41 -17.29 10.89
N TRP A 98 27.70 -16.36 10.25
CA TRP A 98 26.44 -15.83 10.76
C TRP A 98 25.36 -16.93 10.88
N MET A 99 25.24 -17.81 9.89
CA MET A 99 24.30 -18.94 9.91
C MET A 99 24.61 -19.89 11.07
N ALA A 100 25.86 -20.36 11.20
CA ALA A 100 26.26 -21.26 12.27
C ALA A 100 26.06 -20.65 13.68
N LYS A 101 26.36 -19.36 13.84
CA LYS A 101 26.11 -18.62 15.10
C LYS A 101 24.62 -18.51 15.42
N THR A 102 23.78 -18.40 14.39
CA THR A 102 22.33 -18.31 14.55
C THR A 102 21.74 -19.67 14.90
N GLU A 103 22.11 -20.73 14.18
CA GLU A 103 21.72 -22.12 14.46
C GLU A 103 22.08 -22.54 15.88
N ALA A 104 23.28 -22.22 16.35
CA ALA A 104 23.72 -22.54 17.71
C ALA A 104 22.89 -21.88 18.82
N LYS A 105 22.08 -20.85 18.51
CA LYS A 105 21.25 -20.12 19.48
C LYS A 105 19.80 -20.60 19.53
N VAL A 106 19.40 -21.53 18.68
CA VAL A 106 18.02 -22.02 18.58
C VAL A 106 18.00 -23.53 18.70
N ALA A 107 16.97 -24.05 19.38
CA ALA A 107 16.82 -25.48 19.64
C ALA A 107 16.14 -26.25 18.49
N GLN A 108 15.81 -25.56 17.40
CA GLN A 108 15.07 -26.09 16.25
C GLN A 108 15.87 -25.90 14.96
N GLU A 109 15.59 -26.74 13.98
CA GLU A 109 16.18 -26.61 12.64
C GLU A 109 15.75 -25.28 12.01
N LEU A 110 16.72 -24.58 11.39
CA LEU A 110 16.48 -23.31 10.73
C LEU A 110 16.35 -23.49 9.23
N SER A 111 15.40 -22.76 8.65
CA SER A 111 15.33 -22.50 7.22
C SER A 111 15.63 -21.03 6.95
N PHE A 112 16.33 -20.74 5.87
CA PHE A 112 16.64 -19.38 5.45
C PHE A 112 15.84 -19.00 4.22
N VAL A 113 15.29 -17.79 4.23
CA VAL A 113 14.67 -17.16 3.06
C VAL A 113 15.67 -16.19 2.47
N VAL A 114 15.88 -16.27 1.16
CA VAL A 114 16.75 -15.36 0.41
C VAL A 114 15.87 -14.49 -0.45
N GLU A 115 15.99 -13.18 -0.25
CA GLU A 115 15.27 -12.16 -1.00
C GLU A 115 16.27 -11.20 -1.65
N GLU A 116 15.94 -10.73 -2.86
CA GLU A 116 16.72 -9.71 -3.53
C GLU A 116 16.67 -8.40 -2.73
N LYS A 117 17.85 -7.84 -2.44
CA LYS A 117 17.93 -6.57 -1.72
C LYS A 117 17.62 -5.42 -2.68
N MET A 118 16.37 -4.95 -2.64
CA MET A 118 15.93 -3.79 -3.40
C MET A 118 16.76 -2.54 -3.01
N ASP A 119 17.35 -1.87 -4.01
CA ASP A 119 18.07 -0.62 -3.83
C ASP A 119 17.13 0.56 -4.06
N GLY A 120 16.49 1.00 -2.98
CA GLY A 120 15.49 2.05 -3.00
C GLY A 120 15.33 2.71 -1.63
N VAL A 121 14.17 3.33 -1.41
CA VAL A 121 13.87 4.02 -0.14
C VAL A 121 12.97 3.13 0.71
N SER A 122 13.35 2.91 1.97
CA SER A 122 12.51 2.21 2.94
C SER A 122 11.31 3.06 3.37
N ILE A 123 10.12 2.50 3.20
CA ILE A 123 8.83 3.09 3.58
C ILE A 123 8.12 2.15 4.55
N VAL A 124 7.52 2.71 5.59
CA VAL A 124 6.64 2.00 6.53
C VAL A 124 5.20 2.45 6.26
N LEU A 125 4.30 1.48 6.05
CA LEU A 125 2.88 1.71 5.82
C LEU A 125 2.09 1.34 7.07
N TYR A 126 1.30 2.29 7.58
CA TYR A 126 0.44 2.10 8.74
C TYR A 126 -1.00 1.93 8.28
N TYR A 127 -1.62 0.84 8.72
CA TYR A 127 -3.00 0.52 8.42
C TYR A 127 -3.83 0.49 9.70
N GLU A 128 -5.01 1.10 9.68
CA GLU A 128 -6.00 0.97 10.74
C GLU A 128 -7.29 0.41 10.16
N LYS A 129 -7.78 -0.71 10.72
CA LYS A 129 -8.97 -1.42 10.20
C LYS A 129 -8.91 -1.68 8.70
N GLY A 130 -7.72 -2.04 8.22
CA GLY A 130 -7.43 -2.30 6.81
C GLY A 130 -7.22 -1.05 5.95
N LEU A 131 -7.43 0.18 6.44
CA LEU A 131 -7.26 1.40 5.66
C LEU A 131 -5.86 2.01 5.84
N LEU A 132 -5.22 2.43 4.75
CA LEU A 132 -3.95 3.14 4.80
C LEU A 132 -4.15 4.51 5.43
N VAL A 133 -3.66 4.67 6.66
CA VAL A 133 -3.77 5.94 7.41
C VAL A 133 -2.50 6.77 7.33
N ARG A 134 -1.33 6.12 7.19
CA ARG A 134 -0.05 6.82 7.12
C ARG A 134 1.00 6.04 6.32
N SER A 135 1.92 6.76 5.68
CA SER A 135 3.13 6.21 5.06
C SER A 135 4.31 7.07 5.43
N VAL A 136 5.38 6.45 5.95
CA VAL A 136 6.49 7.17 6.58
C VAL A 136 7.82 6.67 6.03
N THR A 137 8.74 7.57 5.72
CA THR A 137 10.12 7.20 5.37
C THR A 137 10.80 6.54 6.57
N ARG A 138 11.89 5.78 6.36
CA ARG A 138 12.66 5.24 7.50
C ARG A 138 13.31 6.34 8.37
N GLY A 139 13.73 7.45 7.76
CA GLY A 139 14.56 8.47 8.42
C GLY A 139 15.76 7.86 9.16
N ASN A 140 15.85 8.12 10.47
CA ASN A 140 16.92 7.59 11.33
C ASN A 140 16.59 6.21 11.95
N GLY A 141 15.45 5.61 11.61
CA GLY A 141 14.96 4.35 12.15
C GLY A 141 14.02 4.50 13.36
N LEU A 142 13.99 5.66 14.01
CA LEU A 142 13.04 6.00 15.09
C LEU A 142 12.06 7.08 14.67
N VAL A 143 12.52 8.03 13.86
CA VAL A 143 11.73 9.12 13.30
C VAL A 143 11.98 9.17 11.81
N GLY A 144 10.89 9.22 11.05
CA GLY A 144 10.87 9.47 9.62
C GLY A 144 9.95 10.62 9.28
N ASN A 145 9.62 10.78 8.00
CA ASN A 145 8.73 11.84 7.53
C ASN A 145 7.45 11.25 6.94
N ASP A 146 6.31 11.85 7.26
CA ASP A 146 5.02 11.50 6.69
C ASP A 146 4.98 11.90 5.21
N VAL A 147 4.88 10.90 4.35
CA VAL A 147 4.86 10.98 2.89
C VAL A 147 3.56 10.38 2.33
N THR A 148 2.51 10.28 3.16
CA THR A 148 1.25 9.58 2.83
C THR A 148 0.63 10.03 1.52
N ALA A 149 0.58 11.34 1.26
CA ALA A 149 0.03 11.88 0.01
C ALA A 149 0.78 11.33 -1.22
N ASN A 150 2.11 11.26 -1.16
CA ASN A 150 2.96 10.74 -2.23
C ASN A 150 2.75 9.23 -2.41
N LEU A 151 2.65 8.45 -1.33
CA LEU A 151 2.50 7.00 -1.45
C LEU A 151 1.11 6.60 -1.96
N LYS A 152 0.07 7.40 -1.73
CA LYS A 152 -1.27 7.16 -2.30
C LYS A 152 -1.27 7.16 -3.84
N THR A 153 -0.33 7.87 -4.48
CA THR A 153 -0.20 7.91 -5.94
C THR A 153 0.44 6.64 -6.52
N ILE A 154 1.16 5.86 -5.69
CA ILE A 154 1.78 4.61 -6.13
C ILE A 154 0.72 3.52 -6.22
N ALA A 155 0.40 3.11 -7.44
CA ALA A 155 -0.73 2.22 -7.71
C ALA A 155 -0.61 0.82 -7.07
N SER A 156 0.61 0.31 -6.91
CA SER A 156 0.87 -0.98 -6.24
C SER A 156 0.66 -0.94 -4.73
N ILE A 157 0.58 0.24 -4.11
CA ILE A 157 0.28 0.37 -2.69
C ILE A 157 -1.23 0.33 -2.48
N PRO A 158 -1.78 -0.63 -1.74
CA PRO A 158 -3.21 -0.71 -1.48
C PRO A 158 -3.65 0.37 -0.49
N LEU A 159 -4.69 1.12 -0.84
CA LEU A 159 -5.35 2.05 0.10
C LEU A 159 -6.20 1.32 1.14
N ARG A 160 -6.64 0.10 0.81
CA ARG A 160 -7.38 -0.82 1.67
C ARG A 160 -6.83 -2.24 1.52
N LEU A 161 -6.60 -2.92 2.63
CA LEU A 161 -6.25 -4.35 2.71
C LEU A 161 -7.49 -5.23 2.51
N GLY A 162 -7.29 -6.48 2.11
CA GLY A 162 -8.39 -7.45 1.95
C GLY A 162 -9.04 -7.90 3.27
N GLU A 163 -8.50 -7.46 4.42
CA GLU A 163 -8.95 -7.81 5.76
C GLU A 163 -8.97 -6.59 6.67
N GLU A 164 -9.88 -6.57 7.64
CA GLU A 164 -9.97 -5.51 8.65
C GLU A 164 -8.93 -5.71 9.75
N VAL A 165 -7.68 -5.38 9.45
CA VAL A 165 -6.53 -5.50 10.38
C VAL A 165 -5.90 -4.14 10.67
N THR A 166 -5.42 -3.96 11.90
CA THR A 166 -4.58 -2.80 12.26
C THR A 166 -3.13 -3.21 12.30
N LEU A 167 -2.32 -2.60 11.44
CA LEU A 167 -0.87 -2.75 11.38
C LEU A 167 -0.29 -1.39 11.76
N ALA A 168 -0.01 -1.26 13.05
CA ALA A 168 0.54 -0.05 13.66
C ALA A 168 1.94 -0.35 14.19
#